data_AF-A0A925X3W3-F1
#
_entry.id   AF-A0A925X3W3-F1
#
_cell.length_a   1.000
_cell.length_b   1.000
_cell.length_c   1.000
_cell.angle_alpha   90.00
_cell.angle_beta   90.00
_cell.angle_gamma   90.00
#
_symmetry.space_group_name_H-M   'P 1'
#
loop_
_entity.id
_entity.type
_entity.pdbx_description
1 polymer ?
#
loop_
_entity_poly.entity_id
_entity_poly.type
_entity_poly.pdbx_seq_one_letter_code
_entity_poly.pdbx_strand_id
1 'polypeptide(L)'
;ISVDDKMRSRKKLQQYCKSLLKYEPDYVFSHVTRLVPSKGMWRDLRVLDHLEMMLRARNETAVLFALSTEVPARRPDDIRRMESNYRWPVVHREGLPDLSNGEAVYYQGVQEFNAQSRNIKVVFINQFGFEQNLCGQRMPADMEFMDIRKGSDAEFGQSIYEPFGIAQVEPISFGGICVFSECCGCAGFVHKVTGGKETPNVIVADYTELPTKGLRPEQLLAIGQPQRDQIEDTVAAKVAKGLLDRLPREPKEFEQFIQRGYDLATHMSWDAVARDYVVPGIQRAARAQRLKQIA
;
A
#
# COMPACT_ATOMS: atom_id res chain seq x y z
N ILE A 1 -17.34 4.80 -8.53
CA ILE A 1 -17.57 3.54 -9.27
C ILE A 1 -18.73 2.79 -8.62
N SER A 2 -19.37 1.84 -9.29
CA SER A 2 -20.36 0.96 -8.64
C SER A 2 -19.68 -0.16 -7.85
N VAL A 3 -20.43 -0.83 -6.96
CA VAL A 3 -19.97 -2.06 -6.28
C VAL A 3 -19.63 -3.13 -7.32
N ASP A 4 -20.43 -3.28 -8.37
CA ASP A 4 -20.17 -4.25 -9.44
C ASP A 4 -18.83 -3.99 -10.13
N ASP A 5 -18.48 -2.72 -10.38
CA ASP A 5 -17.18 -2.36 -10.96
C ASP A 5 -16.03 -2.79 -10.04
N LYS A 6 -16.15 -2.51 -8.73
CA LYS A 6 -15.16 -2.94 -7.72
C LYS A 6 -15.01 -4.46 -7.73
N MET A 7 -16.13 -5.19 -7.68
CA MET A 7 -16.14 -6.64 -7.62
C MET A 7 -15.58 -7.27 -8.90
N ARG A 8 -15.78 -6.65 -10.07
CA ARG A 8 -15.14 -7.10 -11.32
C ARG A 8 -13.63 -6.99 -11.25
N SER A 9 -13.08 -5.83 -10.85
CA SER A 9 -11.63 -5.66 -10.68
C SER A 9 -11.06 -6.61 -9.63
N ARG A 10 -11.74 -6.75 -8.48
CA ARG A 10 -11.37 -7.67 -7.40
C ARG A 10 -11.30 -9.12 -7.87
N LYS A 11 -12.29 -9.56 -8.65
CA LYS A 11 -12.32 -10.91 -9.24
C LYS A 11 -11.14 -11.16 -10.18
N LYS A 12 -10.71 -10.17 -10.97
CA LYS A 12 -9.50 -10.29 -11.79
C LYS A 12 -8.25 -10.52 -10.93
N LEU A 13 -8.12 -9.80 -9.81
CA LEU A 13 -7.00 -9.97 -8.88
C LEU A 13 -7.02 -11.35 -8.21
N GLN A 14 -8.20 -11.84 -7.80
CA GLN A 14 -8.38 -13.19 -7.25
C GLN A 14 -8.04 -14.27 -8.28
N GLN A 15 -8.48 -14.09 -9.54
CA GLN A 15 -8.11 -14.97 -10.64
C GLN A 15 -6.62 -14.97 -10.90
N TYR A 16 -5.95 -13.81 -10.83
CA TYR A 16 -4.51 -13.73 -10.96
C TYR A 16 -3.81 -14.50 -9.84
N CYS A 17 -4.24 -14.33 -8.58
CA CYS A 17 -3.77 -15.13 -7.46
C CYS A 17 -3.96 -16.64 -7.71
N LYS A 18 -5.14 -17.05 -8.19
CA LYS A 18 -5.40 -18.46 -8.54
C LYS A 18 -4.47 -18.98 -9.63
N SER A 19 -4.21 -18.19 -10.67
CA SER A 19 -3.27 -18.56 -11.74
C SER A 19 -1.86 -18.77 -11.20
N LEU A 20 -1.41 -17.91 -10.28
CA LEU A 20 -0.08 -17.94 -9.68
C LEU A 20 0.08 -19.03 -8.60
N LEU A 21 -0.80 -19.02 -7.59
CA LEU A 21 -0.67 -19.72 -6.32
C LEU A 21 -1.71 -20.85 -6.11
N LYS A 22 -2.65 -21.03 -7.05
CA LYS A 22 -3.66 -22.11 -7.06
C LYS A 22 -4.75 -22.02 -5.99
N TYR A 23 -4.99 -20.83 -5.43
CA TYR A 23 -6.16 -20.55 -4.59
C TYR A 23 -6.75 -19.17 -4.90
N GLU A 24 -8.04 -19.00 -4.62
CA GLU A 24 -8.73 -17.72 -4.66
C GLU A 24 -8.74 -17.12 -3.24
N PRO A 25 -8.15 -15.95 -3.00
CA PRO A 25 -8.05 -15.37 -1.67
C PRO A 25 -9.36 -14.71 -1.25
N ASP A 26 -9.69 -14.76 0.04
CA ASP A 26 -10.82 -14.03 0.62
C ASP A 26 -10.59 -12.53 0.65
N TYR A 27 -9.33 -12.07 0.77
CA TYR A 27 -8.94 -10.65 0.73
C TYR A 27 -7.77 -10.37 -0.21
N VAL A 28 -7.79 -9.21 -0.87
CA VAL A 28 -6.71 -8.74 -1.74
C VAL A 28 -6.10 -7.46 -1.20
N PHE A 29 -4.81 -7.49 -0.93
CA PHE A 29 -4.02 -6.33 -0.52
C PHE A 29 -3.04 -5.93 -1.61
N SER A 30 -2.65 -4.67 -1.63
CA SER A 30 -1.60 -4.16 -2.52
C SER A 30 -0.64 -3.21 -1.80
N HIS A 31 0.58 -3.12 -2.33
CA HIS A 31 1.48 -2.00 -2.07
C HIS A 31 2.15 -1.63 -3.39
N VAL A 32 1.78 -0.48 -3.95
CA VAL A 32 2.37 0.02 -5.19
C VAL A 32 3.32 1.17 -4.89
N THR A 33 4.62 0.95 -5.11
CA THR A 33 5.63 1.94 -4.77
C THR A 33 6.95 1.73 -5.53
N ARG A 34 7.92 2.62 -5.33
CA ARG A 34 9.31 2.36 -5.72
C ARG A 34 9.97 1.51 -4.64
N LEU A 35 10.92 0.65 -5.00
CA LEU A 35 11.66 -0.10 -3.99
C LEU A 35 12.80 0.75 -3.46
N VAL A 36 12.54 1.49 -2.39
CA VAL A 36 13.54 2.26 -1.65
C VAL A 36 13.27 2.18 -0.15
N PRO A 37 14.29 2.27 0.73
CA PRO A 37 14.10 2.12 2.17
C PRO A 37 13.06 3.07 2.76
N SER A 38 12.91 4.28 2.20
CA SER A 38 11.94 5.25 2.71
C SER A 38 10.48 4.78 2.65
N LYS A 39 10.17 3.77 1.82
CA LYS A 39 8.82 3.22 1.63
C LYS A 39 8.43 2.16 2.64
N GLY A 40 9.37 1.69 3.47
CA GLY A 40 9.05 0.88 4.63
C GLY A 40 8.44 -0.50 4.34
N MET A 41 8.65 -1.09 3.16
CA MET A 41 7.95 -2.33 2.75
C MET A 41 8.17 -3.53 3.69
N TRP A 42 9.23 -3.54 4.51
CA TRP A 42 9.41 -4.58 5.54
C TRP A 42 8.33 -4.53 6.64
N ARG A 43 7.75 -3.35 6.89
CA ARG A 43 6.67 -3.17 7.86
C ARG A 43 5.37 -3.80 7.38
N ASP A 44 5.17 -3.92 6.07
CA ASP A 44 4.05 -4.68 5.53
C ASP A 44 4.13 -6.12 6.02
N LEU A 45 5.31 -6.75 5.91
CA LEU A 45 5.54 -8.13 6.37
C LEU A 45 5.24 -8.26 7.87
N ARG A 46 5.71 -7.33 8.71
CA ARG A 46 5.38 -7.32 10.15
C ARG A 46 3.88 -7.25 10.41
N VAL A 47 3.14 -6.42 9.68
CA VAL A 47 1.67 -6.34 9.83
C VAL A 47 1.04 -7.66 9.39
N LEU A 48 1.52 -8.24 8.29
CA LEU A 48 1.02 -9.52 7.79
C LEU A 48 1.31 -10.67 8.75
N ASP A 49 2.43 -10.67 9.50
CA ASP A 49 2.74 -11.70 10.51
C ASP A 49 1.64 -11.79 11.57
N HIS A 50 1.21 -10.63 12.08
CA HIS A 50 0.10 -10.56 13.05
C HIS A 50 -1.24 -10.89 12.40
N LEU A 51 -1.49 -10.41 11.18
CA LEU A 51 -2.75 -10.65 10.47
C LEU A 51 -2.93 -12.12 10.08
N GLU A 52 -1.84 -12.82 9.74
CA GLU A 52 -1.85 -14.23 9.32
C GLU A 52 -2.44 -15.13 10.41
N MET A 53 -2.01 -14.94 11.66
CA MET A 53 -2.54 -15.70 12.80
C MET A 53 -4.04 -15.48 12.98
N MET A 54 -4.49 -14.23 12.80
CA MET A 54 -5.89 -13.87 12.97
C MET A 54 -6.77 -14.43 11.84
N LEU A 55 -6.32 -14.33 10.58
CA LEU A 55 -7.03 -14.90 9.43
C LEU A 55 -7.05 -16.44 9.49
N ARG A 56 -5.95 -17.06 9.93
CA ARG A 56 -5.90 -18.51 10.17
C ARG A 56 -6.94 -18.95 11.19
N ALA A 57 -7.11 -18.21 12.29
CA ALA A 57 -8.13 -18.50 13.29
C ALA A 57 -9.57 -18.38 12.75
N ARG A 58 -9.78 -17.58 11.69
CA ARG A 58 -11.06 -17.40 10.99
C ARG A 58 -11.23 -18.30 9.77
N ASN A 59 -10.21 -19.09 9.42
CA ASN A 59 -10.14 -19.84 8.15
C ASN A 59 -10.37 -18.95 6.91
N GLU A 60 -9.94 -17.70 6.99
CA GLU A 60 -9.95 -16.73 5.87
C GLU A 60 -8.55 -16.66 5.27
N THR A 61 -8.44 -16.27 4.00
CA THR A 61 -7.19 -16.19 3.26
C THR A 61 -6.97 -14.82 2.63
N ALA A 62 -5.72 -14.44 2.39
CA ALA A 62 -5.40 -13.19 1.70
C ALA A 62 -4.20 -13.33 0.77
N VAL A 63 -4.05 -12.35 -0.12
CA VAL A 63 -2.83 -12.14 -0.91
C VAL A 63 -2.40 -10.68 -0.83
N LEU A 64 -1.11 -10.41 -0.70
CA LEU A 64 -0.52 -9.09 -0.92
C LEU A 64 0.21 -9.08 -2.27
N PHE A 65 -0.23 -8.22 -3.18
CA PHE A 65 0.53 -7.88 -4.39
C PHE A 65 1.45 -6.69 -4.11
N ALA A 66 2.74 -6.96 -3.91
CA ALA A 66 3.76 -5.94 -3.72
C ALA A 66 4.35 -5.54 -5.08
N LEU A 67 3.82 -4.49 -5.70
CA LEU A 67 4.23 -3.99 -7.01
C LEU A 67 5.29 -2.91 -6.84
N SER A 68 6.55 -3.30 -6.98
CA SER A 68 7.66 -2.42 -6.65
C SER A 68 8.95 -2.87 -7.31
N THR A 69 9.76 -1.93 -7.80
CA THR A 69 11.07 -2.24 -8.38
C THR A 69 12.05 -1.10 -8.11
N GLU A 70 13.34 -1.44 -8.03
CA GLU A 70 14.43 -0.45 -7.89
C GLU A 70 15.09 -0.08 -9.22
N VAL A 71 14.75 -0.81 -10.29
CA VAL A 71 15.29 -0.65 -11.64
C VAL A 71 14.21 -0.21 -12.63
N PRO A 72 14.58 0.25 -13.83
CA PRO A 72 13.62 0.47 -14.91
C PRO A 72 12.80 -0.79 -15.25
N ALA A 73 11.66 -0.58 -15.91
CA ALA A 73 10.77 -1.66 -16.30
C ALA A 73 11.49 -2.76 -17.10
N ARG A 74 11.22 -4.01 -16.74
CA ARG A 74 11.76 -5.19 -17.43
C ARG A 74 11.08 -5.34 -18.78
N ARG A 75 11.83 -5.83 -19.78
CA ARG A 75 11.29 -6.04 -21.12
C ARG A 75 10.21 -7.14 -21.08
N PRO A 76 9.10 -6.99 -21.81
CA PRO A 76 8.06 -8.02 -21.91
C PRO A 76 8.59 -9.42 -22.26
N ASP A 77 9.58 -9.50 -23.15
CA ASP A 77 10.19 -10.78 -23.56
C ASP A 77 10.98 -11.43 -22.42
N ASP A 78 11.65 -10.64 -21.58
CA ASP A 78 12.34 -11.14 -20.40
C ASP A 78 11.32 -11.67 -19.39
N ILE A 79 10.24 -10.93 -19.12
CA ILE A 79 9.14 -11.38 -18.25
C ILE A 79 8.57 -12.72 -18.72
N ARG A 80 8.27 -12.88 -20.01
CA ARG A 80 7.76 -14.15 -20.56
C ARG A 80 8.76 -15.29 -20.39
N ARG A 81 10.06 -15.04 -20.61
CA ARG A 81 11.13 -16.03 -20.41
C ARG A 81 11.27 -16.41 -18.93
N MET A 82 11.17 -15.45 -18.01
CA MET A 82 11.24 -15.70 -16.57
C MET A 82 10.01 -16.49 -16.08
N GLU A 83 8.83 -16.14 -16.58
CA GLU A 83 7.60 -16.88 -16.30
C GLU A 83 7.68 -18.32 -16.80
N SER A 84 8.13 -18.55 -18.04
CA SER A 84 8.24 -19.91 -18.60
C SER A 84 9.31 -20.76 -17.91
N ASN A 85 10.45 -20.15 -17.55
CA ASN A 85 11.60 -20.89 -17.05
C ASN A 85 11.52 -21.23 -15.57
N TYR A 86 10.93 -20.35 -14.75
CA TYR A 86 10.87 -20.56 -13.31
C TYR A 86 9.63 -19.99 -12.63
N ARG A 87 8.59 -19.61 -13.39
CA ARG A 87 7.29 -19.16 -12.83
C ARG A 87 7.36 -17.82 -12.10
N TRP A 88 8.16 -16.87 -12.57
CA TRP A 88 8.05 -15.47 -12.18
C TRP A 88 6.61 -14.95 -12.30
N PRO A 89 6.02 -14.22 -11.31
CA PRO A 89 6.66 -13.65 -10.11
C PRO A 89 6.50 -14.51 -8.83
N VAL A 90 6.16 -15.81 -8.95
CA VAL A 90 6.06 -16.68 -7.76
C VAL A 90 7.45 -17.03 -7.23
N VAL A 91 8.39 -17.24 -8.16
CA VAL A 91 9.79 -17.50 -7.86
C VAL A 91 10.61 -16.43 -8.56
N HIS A 92 11.63 -15.93 -7.87
CA HIS A 92 12.63 -15.06 -8.44
C HIS A 92 14.02 -15.69 -8.40
N ARG A 93 14.93 -15.17 -9.21
CA ARG A 93 16.36 -15.50 -9.24
C ARG A 93 17.20 -14.24 -9.04
N GLU A 94 18.27 -14.38 -8.29
CA GLU A 94 19.25 -13.31 -8.13
C GLU A 94 19.92 -12.97 -9.46
N GLY A 95 20.13 -11.68 -9.69
CA GLY A 95 20.77 -11.15 -10.89
C GLY A 95 19.79 -10.75 -11.99
N LEU A 96 20.27 -9.83 -12.84
CA LEU A 96 19.51 -9.35 -13.98
C LEU A 96 19.25 -10.48 -15.00
N PRO A 97 18.08 -10.50 -15.66
CA PRO A 97 17.06 -9.44 -15.66
C PRO A 97 16.05 -9.51 -14.51
N ASP A 98 16.17 -10.46 -13.58
CA ASP A 98 15.19 -10.61 -12.50
C ASP A 98 15.53 -9.73 -11.32
N LEU A 99 16.22 -10.20 -10.27
CA LEU A 99 16.44 -9.38 -9.09
C LEU A 99 17.70 -8.52 -9.20
N SER A 100 17.54 -7.26 -8.86
CA SER A 100 18.60 -6.38 -8.40
C SER A 100 19.05 -6.74 -6.97
N ASN A 101 20.09 -6.11 -6.45
CA ASN A 101 20.55 -6.37 -5.09
C ASN A 101 19.52 -6.00 -4.01
N GLY A 102 18.89 -4.82 -4.07
CA GLY A 102 17.90 -4.44 -3.05
C GLY A 102 16.57 -5.18 -3.21
N GLU A 103 16.21 -5.55 -4.45
CA GLU A 103 15.09 -6.46 -4.72
C GLU A 103 15.34 -7.86 -4.13
N ALA A 104 16.57 -8.37 -4.18
CA ALA A 104 16.94 -9.64 -3.55
C ALA A 104 16.81 -9.58 -2.02
N VAL A 105 17.25 -8.48 -1.40
CA VAL A 105 17.09 -8.27 0.06
C VAL A 105 15.62 -8.28 0.46
N TYR A 106 14.76 -7.57 -0.28
CA TYR A 106 13.32 -7.58 0.02
C TYR A 106 12.68 -8.95 -0.25
N TYR A 107 13.04 -9.60 -1.36
CA TYR A 107 12.50 -10.91 -1.72
C TYR A 107 12.87 -12.00 -0.72
N GLN A 108 14.04 -11.94 -0.08
CA GLN A 108 14.40 -12.84 1.01
C GLN A 108 13.37 -12.79 2.16
N GLY A 109 12.96 -11.59 2.57
CA GLY A 109 11.90 -11.43 3.59
C GLY A 109 10.55 -11.98 3.12
N VAL A 110 10.21 -11.78 1.83
CA VAL A 110 9.01 -12.38 1.23
C VAL A 110 9.05 -13.91 1.24
N GLN A 111 10.21 -14.51 0.95
CA GLN A 111 10.38 -15.96 0.98
C GLN A 111 10.23 -16.52 2.41
N GLU A 112 10.87 -15.88 3.38
CA GLU A 112 10.76 -16.25 4.79
C GLU A 112 9.30 -16.18 5.27
N PHE A 113 8.62 -15.06 5.02
CA PHE A 113 7.20 -14.90 5.34
C PHE A 113 6.35 -15.98 4.68
N ASN A 114 6.52 -16.20 3.37
CA ASN A 114 5.73 -17.18 2.63
C ASN A 114 5.99 -18.63 3.06
N ALA A 115 7.18 -18.94 3.59
CA ALA A 115 7.49 -20.27 4.12
C ALA A 115 6.80 -20.53 5.47
N GLN A 116 6.61 -19.49 6.29
CA GLN A 116 6.01 -19.60 7.64
C GLN A 116 4.49 -19.41 7.65
N SER A 117 3.97 -18.60 6.73
CA SER A 117 2.54 -18.29 6.59
C SER A 117 1.74 -19.44 5.97
N ARG A 118 0.46 -19.55 6.32
CA ARG A 118 -0.49 -20.49 5.68
C ARG A 118 -1.61 -19.75 4.96
N ASN A 119 -2.20 -18.76 5.62
CA ASN A 119 -3.42 -18.10 5.16
C ASN A 119 -3.17 -16.81 4.38
N ILE A 120 -1.95 -16.28 4.39
CA ILE A 120 -1.57 -15.09 3.62
C ILE A 120 -0.37 -15.43 2.75
N LYS A 121 -0.34 -14.95 1.50
CA LYS A 121 0.84 -14.99 0.65
C LYS A 121 1.18 -13.61 0.12
N VAL A 122 2.47 -13.35 -0.02
CA VAL A 122 2.99 -12.14 -0.67
C VAL A 122 3.50 -12.53 -2.06
N VAL A 123 3.04 -11.84 -3.08
CA VAL A 123 3.56 -11.93 -4.44
C VAL A 123 4.32 -10.64 -4.72
N PHE A 124 5.64 -10.75 -4.78
CA PHE A 124 6.51 -9.63 -5.13
C PHE A 124 6.56 -9.49 -6.65
N ILE A 125 6.06 -8.38 -7.18
CA ILE A 125 6.06 -8.11 -8.62
C ILE A 125 7.07 -6.99 -8.86
N ASN A 126 8.31 -7.39 -9.18
CA ASN A 126 9.37 -6.47 -9.57
C ASN A 126 9.16 -5.97 -11.01
N GLN A 127 8.09 -5.21 -11.24
CA GLN A 127 7.80 -4.63 -12.55
C GLN A 127 6.99 -3.35 -12.36
N PHE A 128 7.26 -2.33 -13.18
CA PHE A 128 6.32 -1.22 -13.30
C PHE A 128 5.26 -1.53 -14.36
N GLY A 129 4.01 -1.22 -14.02
CA GLY A 129 2.84 -1.61 -14.80
C GLY A 129 2.16 -2.86 -14.22
N PHE A 130 0.90 -3.06 -14.59
CA PHE A 130 0.07 -4.13 -14.05
C PHE A 130 -0.94 -4.58 -15.12
N GLU A 131 -0.39 -5.08 -16.21
CA GLU A 131 -1.12 -5.51 -17.41
C GLU A 131 -0.45 -6.77 -17.97
N GLN A 132 -1.20 -7.63 -18.66
CA GLN A 132 -0.69 -8.94 -19.12
C GLN A 132 0.59 -8.81 -19.98
N ASN A 133 0.66 -7.78 -20.82
CA ASN A 133 1.82 -7.52 -21.67
C ASN A 133 3.10 -7.22 -20.87
N LEU A 134 2.97 -6.70 -19.65
CA LEU A 134 4.09 -6.33 -18.77
C LEU A 134 4.34 -7.36 -17.67
N CYS A 135 3.34 -8.13 -17.28
CA CYS A 135 3.38 -9.03 -16.12
C CYS A 135 3.19 -10.52 -16.48
N GLY A 136 3.28 -10.89 -17.76
CA GLY A 136 3.26 -12.29 -18.18
C GLY A 136 1.86 -12.85 -18.41
N GLN A 137 1.82 -14.04 -19.01
CA GLN A 137 0.60 -14.66 -19.55
C GLN A 137 -0.35 -15.19 -18.47
N ARG A 138 0.12 -15.41 -17.23
CA ARG A 138 -0.76 -15.83 -16.12
C ARG A 138 -1.65 -14.71 -15.60
N MET A 139 -1.35 -13.46 -15.91
CA MET A 139 -2.25 -12.33 -15.65
C MET A 139 -3.45 -12.40 -16.61
N PRO A 140 -4.68 -12.09 -16.16
CA PRO A 140 -5.84 -11.97 -17.04
C PRO A 140 -5.59 -11.02 -18.22
N ALA A 141 -6.04 -11.40 -19.41
CA ALA A 141 -5.77 -10.66 -20.65
C ALA A 141 -6.40 -9.26 -20.66
N ASP A 142 -7.49 -9.07 -19.92
CA ASP A 142 -8.21 -7.82 -19.77
C ASP A 142 -7.83 -7.07 -18.47
N MET A 143 -6.74 -7.45 -17.79
CA MET A 143 -6.24 -6.72 -16.61
C MET A 143 -5.73 -5.33 -17.02
N GLU A 144 -6.22 -4.30 -16.36
CA GLU A 144 -5.73 -2.92 -16.49
C GLU A 144 -4.99 -2.50 -15.22
N PHE A 145 -4.10 -1.50 -15.32
CA PHE A 145 -3.42 -0.97 -14.14
C PHE A 145 -4.40 -0.51 -13.05
N MET A 146 -5.54 0.09 -13.43
CA MET A 146 -6.54 0.54 -12.46
C MET A 146 -7.23 -0.60 -11.70
N ASP A 147 -7.16 -1.84 -12.18
CA ASP A 147 -7.76 -2.97 -11.48
C ASP A 147 -7.07 -3.25 -10.15
N ILE A 148 -5.75 -3.03 -10.01
CA ILE A 148 -5.07 -3.17 -8.71
C ILE A 148 -5.56 -2.12 -7.70
N ARG A 149 -5.94 -0.92 -8.17
CA ARG A 149 -6.46 0.14 -7.30
C ARG A 149 -7.91 -0.09 -6.92
N LYS A 150 -8.74 -0.49 -7.89
CA LYS A 150 -10.18 -0.72 -7.68
C LYS A 150 -10.43 -1.98 -6.87
N GLY A 151 -9.70 -3.06 -7.19
CA GLY A 151 -9.95 -4.40 -6.69
C GLY A 151 -9.34 -4.70 -5.32
N SER A 152 -8.37 -3.90 -4.86
CA SER A 152 -7.78 -4.09 -3.54
C SER A 152 -8.76 -3.72 -2.42
N ASP A 153 -8.76 -4.56 -1.38
CA ASP A 153 -9.46 -4.34 -0.12
C ASP A 153 -8.65 -3.42 0.80
N ALA A 154 -7.32 -3.50 0.74
CA ALA A 154 -6.41 -2.60 1.44
C ALA A 154 -5.15 -2.27 0.64
N GLU A 155 -4.65 -1.04 0.79
CA GLU A 155 -3.39 -0.57 0.22
C GLU A 155 -2.43 -0.18 1.35
N PHE A 156 -1.26 -0.78 1.34
CA PHE A 156 -0.20 -0.53 2.30
C PHE A 156 0.67 0.66 1.89
N GLY A 157 1.15 1.38 2.89
CA GLY A 157 1.95 2.59 2.74
C GLY A 157 2.81 2.88 3.97
N GLN A 158 3.67 1.94 4.37
CA GLN A 158 4.35 1.96 5.67
C GLN A 158 5.62 2.84 5.74
N SER A 159 5.66 3.90 4.94
CA SER A 159 6.85 4.74 4.74
C SER A 159 7.47 5.25 6.05
N ILE A 160 8.80 5.31 6.12
CA ILE A 160 9.51 6.07 7.17
C ILE A 160 9.63 7.55 6.81
N TYR A 161 9.52 7.88 5.52
CA TYR A 161 9.49 9.24 5.01
C TYR A 161 8.75 9.26 3.66
N GLU A 162 7.64 9.99 3.60
CA GLU A 162 6.85 10.14 2.39
C GLU A 162 6.27 11.56 2.31
N PRO A 163 6.79 12.45 1.44
CA PRO A 163 6.31 13.83 1.36
C PRO A 163 4.81 13.95 1.10
N PHE A 164 4.24 13.03 0.32
CA PHE A 164 2.79 12.97 0.12
C PHE A 164 2.28 11.53 0.00
N GLY A 165 2.73 10.74 -0.97
CA GLY A 165 2.32 9.33 -1.10
C GLY A 165 1.04 9.09 -1.89
N ILE A 166 0.91 9.68 -3.09
CA ILE A 166 -0.29 9.59 -3.95
C ILE A 166 -0.81 8.14 -4.10
N ALA A 167 0.10 7.21 -4.40
CA ALA A 167 -0.21 5.80 -4.59
C ALA A 167 -0.94 5.16 -3.40
N GLN A 168 -0.64 5.59 -2.17
CA GLN A 168 -1.16 4.99 -0.95
C GLN A 168 -2.62 5.39 -0.67
N VAL A 169 -3.08 6.51 -1.25
CA VAL A 169 -4.44 7.02 -1.07
C VAL A 169 -5.34 6.83 -2.29
N GLU A 170 -4.80 6.51 -3.47
CA GLU A 170 -5.57 6.25 -4.69
C GLU A 170 -6.73 5.24 -4.50
N PRO A 171 -6.53 4.10 -3.81
CA PRO A 171 -7.60 3.10 -3.59
C PRO A 171 -8.78 3.60 -2.76
N ILE A 172 -8.63 4.71 -2.02
CA ILE A 172 -9.69 5.23 -1.14
C ILE A 172 -10.96 5.55 -1.93
N SER A 173 -10.80 6.13 -3.13
CA SER A 173 -11.89 6.50 -4.03
C SER A 173 -12.69 5.30 -4.59
N PHE A 174 -12.13 4.09 -4.43
CA PHE A 174 -12.73 2.82 -4.81
C PHE A 174 -13.11 1.97 -3.60
N GLY A 175 -13.15 2.58 -2.41
CA GLY A 175 -13.51 1.92 -1.16
C GLY A 175 -12.47 0.94 -0.64
N GLY A 176 -11.19 1.09 -1.01
CA GLY A 176 -10.09 0.40 -0.34
C GLY A 176 -9.78 1.05 1.02
N ILE A 177 -9.18 0.27 1.92
CA ILE A 177 -8.63 0.76 3.19
C ILE A 177 -7.18 1.20 2.95
N CYS A 178 -6.86 2.46 3.16
CA CYS A 178 -5.51 2.98 3.04
C CYS A 178 -4.79 2.85 4.39
N VAL A 179 -3.71 2.06 4.42
CA VAL A 179 -2.93 1.76 5.63
C VAL A 179 -1.56 2.39 5.49
N PHE A 180 -1.42 3.63 5.93
CA PHE A 180 -0.17 4.38 5.80
C PHE A 180 0.39 4.85 7.14
N SER A 181 1.68 5.17 7.17
CA SER A 181 2.30 5.69 8.39
C SER A 181 1.93 7.16 8.66
N GLU A 182 2.05 7.58 9.92
CA GLU A 182 1.94 9.00 10.31
C GLU A 182 3.02 9.88 9.62
N CYS A 183 4.14 9.27 9.20
CA CYS A 183 5.22 9.94 8.46
C CYS A 183 4.90 10.19 6.98
N CYS A 184 3.67 9.92 6.55
CA CYS A 184 3.19 10.15 5.20
C CYS A 184 2.35 11.43 5.10
N GLY A 185 2.62 12.27 4.09
CA GLY A 185 1.84 13.49 3.86
C GLY A 185 0.35 13.25 3.64
N CYS A 186 -0.06 12.06 3.16
CA CYS A 186 -1.47 11.66 3.11
C CYS A 186 -2.13 11.65 4.49
N ALA A 187 -1.41 11.30 5.56
CA ALA A 187 -1.96 11.30 6.92
C ALA A 187 -2.39 12.71 7.34
N GLY A 188 -1.51 13.70 7.14
CA GLY A 188 -1.83 15.09 7.42
C GLY A 188 -2.98 15.62 6.55
N PHE A 189 -3.05 15.21 5.28
CA PHE A 189 -4.13 15.67 4.40
C PHE A 189 -5.49 15.06 4.76
N VAL A 190 -5.54 13.75 5.02
CA VAL A 190 -6.75 13.06 5.51
C VAL A 190 -7.19 13.65 6.85
N HIS A 191 -6.26 13.85 7.79
CA HIS A 191 -6.56 14.47 9.08
C HIS A 191 -7.20 15.85 8.90
N LYS A 192 -6.66 16.67 7.99
CA LYS A 192 -7.20 18.00 7.71
C LYS A 192 -8.60 17.94 7.08
N VAL A 193 -8.82 17.06 6.12
CA VAL A 193 -10.11 16.92 5.42
C VAL A 193 -11.20 16.39 6.35
N THR A 194 -10.86 15.47 7.25
CA THR A 194 -11.79 14.88 8.22
C THR A 194 -11.98 15.74 9.47
N GLY A 195 -11.23 16.84 9.62
CA GLY A 195 -11.22 17.63 10.85
C GLY A 195 -10.73 16.83 12.07
N GLY A 196 -9.81 15.89 11.83
CA GLY A 196 -9.24 15.00 12.84
C GLY A 196 -10.14 13.82 13.25
N LYS A 197 -11.29 13.63 12.59
CA LYS A 197 -12.18 12.49 12.87
C LYS A 197 -11.66 11.23 12.16
N GLU A 198 -11.67 10.12 12.87
CA GLU A 198 -11.35 8.82 12.29
C GLU A 198 -12.35 8.43 11.18
N THR A 199 -11.87 7.69 10.19
CA THR A 199 -12.69 7.10 9.13
C THR A 199 -12.34 5.61 8.97
N PRO A 200 -13.32 4.73 8.71
CA PRO A 200 -13.06 3.31 8.44
C PRO A 200 -12.13 3.06 7.24
N ASN A 201 -12.09 3.99 6.28
CA ASN A 201 -11.30 3.85 5.07
C ASN A 201 -9.78 4.10 5.28
N VAL A 202 -9.35 4.50 6.48
CA VAL A 202 -7.95 4.87 6.74
C VAL A 202 -7.48 4.27 8.06
N ILE A 203 -6.26 3.74 8.04
CA ILE A 203 -5.52 3.34 9.23
C ILE A 203 -4.18 4.07 9.19
N VAL A 204 -3.90 4.84 10.24
CA VAL A 204 -2.64 5.55 10.39
C VAL A 204 -1.75 4.80 11.38
N ALA A 205 -0.60 4.35 10.91
CA ALA A 205 0.38 3.64 11.71
C ALA A 205 1.42 4.62 12.29
N ASP A 206 1.33 4.89 13.59
CA ASP A 206 2.30 5.74 14.28
C ASP A 206 3.46 4.91 14.83
N TYR A 207 4.55 4.85 14.05
CA TYR A 207 5.82 4.24 14.46
C TYR A 207 6.72 5.19 15.27
N THR A 208 6.27 6.43 15.48
CA THR A 208 7.01 7.47 16.21
C THR A 208 6.57 7.56 17.68
N GLU A 209 5.43 6.96 18.02
CA GLU A 209 4.98 6.85 19.39
C GLU A 209 5.90 5.93 20.22
N LEU A 210 6.70 6.56 21.09
CA LEU A 210 7.58 5.85 22.01
C LEU A 210 6.83 5.44 23.29
N PRO A 211 7.11 4.24 23.85
CA PRO A 211 6.56 3.79 25.14
C PRO A 211 6.95 4.72 26.30
N THR A 212 8.18 5.22 26.26
CA THR A 212 8.71 6.15 27.26
C THR A 212 8.61 7.57 26.73
N LYS A 213 7.85 8.43 27.42
CA LYS A 213 7.77 9.86 27.11
C LYS A 213 8.91 10.62 27.81
N GLY A 214 9.27 11.79 27.28
CA GLY A 214 10.25 12.69 27.89
C GLY A 214 11.72 12.30 27.69
N LEU A 215 12.02 11.47 26.69
CA LEU A 215 13.41 11.17 26.32
C LEU A 215 14.13 12.44 25.84
N ARG A 216 15.36 12.62 26.31
CA ARG A 216 16.25 13.67 25.83
C ARG A 216 16.75 13.36 24.41
N PRO A 217 17.19 14.36 23.63
CA PRO A 217 17.71 14.15 22.27
C PRO A 217 18.76 13.04 22.17
N GLU A 218 19.68 12.94 23.13
CA GLU A 218 20.73 11.92 23.12
C GLU A 218 20.15 10.51 23.30
N GLN A 219 19.08 10.38 24.07
CA GLN A 219 18.38 9.11 24.27
C GLN A 219 17.57 8.72 23.03
N LEU A 220 16.99 9.69 22.32
CA LEU A 220 16.34 9.46 21.03
C LEU A 220 17.33 8.97 19.97
N LEU A 221 18.52 9.59 19.90
CA LEU A 221 19.59 9.18 18.99
C LEU A 221 20.16 7.79 19.34
N ALA A 222 20.07 7.38 20.61
CA ALA A 222 20.51 6.06 21.06
C ALA A 222 19.49 4.93 20.79
N ILE A 223 18.32 5.22 20.21
CA ILE A 223 17.33 4.19 19.84
C ILE A 223 17.91 3.29 18.75
N GLY A 224 18.30 2.08 19.16
CA GLY A 224 18.88 1.05 18.31
C GLY A 224 17.84 0.15 17.65
N GLN A 225 18.32 -0.83 16.89
CA GLN A 225 17.49 -1.83 16.21
C GLN A 225 16.52 -2.57 17.15
N PRO A 226 16.93 -3.06 18.34
CA PRO A 226 16.02 -3.82 19.20
C PRO A 226 14.80 -3.02 19.66
N GLN A 227 15.00 -1.75 20.03
CA GLN A 227 13.88 -0.88 20.42
C GLN A 227 12.97 -0.57 19.23
N ARG A 228 13.53 -0.33 18.03
CA ARG A 228 12.72 -0.11 16.82
C ARG A 228 11.91 -1.34 16.48
N ASP A 229 12.50 -2.53 16.54
CA ASP A 229 11.81 -3.79 16.28
C ASP A 229 10.61 -3.97 17.21
N GLN A 230 10.78 -3.68 18.50
CA GLN A 230 9.69 -3.77 19.49
C GLN A 230 8.56 -2.76 19.21
N ILE A 231 8.91 -1.52 18.85
CA ILE A 231 7.93 -0.48 18.50
C ILE A 231 7.18 -0.89 17.22
N GLU A 232 7.91 -1.29 16.18
CA GLU A 232 7.33 -1.72 14.91
C GLU A 232 6.42 -2.93 15.07
N ASP A 233 6.81 -3.91 15.88
CA ASP A 233 5.98 -5.09 16.19
C ASP A 233 4.69 -4.71 16.92
N THR A 234 4.79 -3.86 17.94
CA THR A 234 3.61 -3.38 18.69
C THR A 234 2.63 -2.62 17.79
N VAL A 235 3.16 -1.74 16.94
CA VAL A 235 2.33 -0.98 15.99
C VAL A 235 1.75 -1.91 14.92
N ALA A 236 2.54 -2.85 14.40
CA ALA A 236 2.08 -3.82 13.42
C ALA A 236 0.92 -4.67 13.94
N ALA A 237 0.98 -5.13 15.19
CA ALA A 237 -0.11 -5.86 15.84
C ALA A 237 -1.41 -5.03 15.92
N LYS A 238 -1.30 -3.75 16.31
CA LYS A 238 -2.45 -2.82 16.35
C LYS A 238 -3.04 -2.59 14.97
N VAL A 239 -2.19 -2.37 13.97
CA VAL A 239 -2.59 -2.16 12.57
C VAL A 239 -3.29 -3.40 12.01
N ALA A 240 -2.71 -4.59 12.22
CA ALA A 240 -3.28 -5.86 11.76
C ALA A 240 -4.69 -6.08 12.33
N LYS A 241 -4.86 -5.89 13.65
CA LYS A 241 -6.17 -5.98 14.30
C LYS A 241 -7.15 -4.96 13.72
N GLY A 242 -6.72 -3.69 13.64
CA GLY A 242 -7.54 -2.61 13.11
C GLY A 242 -7.92 -2.79 11.64
N LEU A 243 -7.08 -3.46 10.85
CA LEU A 243 -7.38 -3.82 9.47
C LEU A 243 -8.45 -4.91 9.43
N LEU A 244 -8.23 -6.01 10.15
CA LEU A 244 -9.16 -7.14 10.19
C LEU A 244 -10.57 -6.77 10.67
N ASP A 245 -10.66 -5.88 11.64
CA ASP A 245 -11.92 -5.37 12.19
C ASP A 245 -12.70 -4.51 11.17
N ARG A 246 -12.01 -3.93 10.18
CA ARG A 246 -12.59 -3.02 9.18
C ARG A 246 -12.83 -3.67 7.81
N LEU A 247 -12.20 -4.81 7.52
CA LEU A 247 -12.33 -5.47 6.21
C LEU A 247 -13.80 -5.78 5.88
N PRO A 248 -14.33 -5.29 4.75
CA PRO A 248 -15.69 -5.59 4.31
C PRO A 248 -15.82 -7.05 3.88
N ARG A 249 -16.94 -7.68 4.21
CA ARG A 249 -17.30 -9.06 3.89
C ARG A 249 -18.54 -9.15 3.02
N GLU A 250 -19.48 -8.23 3.20
CA GLU A 250 -20.75 -8.24 2.48
C GLU A 250 -20.84 -7.11 1.43
N PRO A 251 -21.59 -7.30 0.34
CA PRO A 251 -21.76 -6.27 -0.70
C PRO A 251 -22.19 -4.90 -0.17
N LYS A 252 -23.04 -4.87 0.85
CA LYS A 252 -23.48 -3.64 1.51
C LYS A 252 -22.35 -2.91 2.23
N GLU A 253 -21.43 -3.64 2.84
CA GLU A 253 -20.25 -3.04 3.47
C GLU A 253 -19.33 -2.43 2.41
N PHE A 254 -19.09 -3.15 1.31
CA PHE A 254 -18.34 -2.62 0.16
C PHE A 254 -18.95 -1.33 -0.39
N GLU A 255 -20.28 -1.27 -0.54
CA GLU A 255 -20.99 -0.06 -0.98
C GLU A 255 -20.71 1.12 -0.06
N GLN A 256 -20.80 0.91 1.26
CA GLN A 256 -20.53 1.96 2.24
C GLN A 256 -19.07 2.42 2.21
N PHE A 257 -18.12 1.50 2.02
CA PHE A 257 -16.70 1.85 1.87
C PHE A 257 -16.45 2.66 0.60
N ILE A 258 -17.08 2.30 -0.51
CA ILE A 258 -16.99 3.06 -1.77
C ILE A 258 -17.58 4.46 -1.59
N GLN A 259 -18.77 4.59 -1.01
CA GLN A 259 -19.42 5.88 -0.81
C GLN A 259 -18.58 6.80 0.07
N ARG A 260 -18.20 6.34 1.28
CA ARG A 260 -17.36 7.13 2.21
C ARG A 260 -16.01 7.49 1.60
N GLY A 261 -15.39 6.54 0.93
CA GLY A 261 -14.08 6.71 0.30
C GLY A 261 -14.12 7.69 -0.87
N TYR A 262 -15.16 7.64 -1.68
CA TYR A 262 -15.44 8.62 -2.74
C TYR A 262 -15.66 10.02 -2.16
N ASP A 263 -16.55 10.15 -1.16
CA ASP A 263 -16.82 11.43 -0.50
C ASP A 263 -15.54 12.05 0.05
N LEU A 264 -14.72 11.27 0.76
CA LEU A 264 -13.42 11.71 1.25
C LEU A 264 -12.48 12.16 0.11
N ALA A 265 -12.40 11.38 -0.97
CA ALA A 265 -11.57 11.70 -2.12
C ALA A 265 -12.01 12.99 -2.84
N THR A 266 -13.30 13.35 -2.87
CA THR A 266 -13.76 14.60 -3.51
C THR A 266 -13.15 15.84 -2.86
N HIS A 267 -12.96 15.82 -1.54
CA HIS A 267 -12.30 16.87 -0.78
C HIS A 267 -10.76 16.86 -0.93
N MET A 268 -10.21 15.81 -1.53
CA MET A 268 -8.79 15.63 -1.82
C MET A 268 -8.46 15.79 -3.31
N SER A 269 -9.44 16.15 -4.12
CA SER A 269 -9.30 16.36 -5.56
C SER A 269 -8.40 17.56 -5.90
N TRP A 270 -7.85 17.58 -7.11
CA TRP A 270 -7.10 18.74 -7.61
C TRP A 270 -7.92 20.02 -7.62
N ASP A 271 -9.24 19.95 -7.84
CA ASP A 271 -10.12 21.11 -7.75
C ASP A 271 -10.17 21.66 -6.32
N ALA A 272 -10.29 20.78 -5.32
CA ALA A 272 -10.25 21.18 -3.92
C ALA A 272 -8.87 21.75 -3.53
N VAL A 273 -7.79 21.08 -3.93
CA VAL A 273 -6.42 21.55 -3.68
C VAL A 273 -6.16 22.91 -4.34
N ALA A 274 -6.56 23.09 -5.59
CA ALA A 274 -6.38 24.32 -6.32
C ALA A 274 -7.15 25.47 -5.66
N ARG A 275 -8.43 25.25 -5.36
CA ARG A 275 -9.33 26.24 -4.75
C ARG A 275 -8.90 26.63 -3.34
N ASP A 276 -8.54 25.66 -2.51
CA ASP A 276 -8.39 25.88 -1.06
C ASP A 276 -6.93 26.19 -0.66
N TYR A 277 -5.95 25.85 -1.50
CA TYR A 277 -4.52 26.00 -1.19
C TYR A 277 -3.76 26.84 -2.22
N VAL A 278 -3.83 26.45 -3.51
CA VAL A 278 -2.97 27.03 -4.56
C VAL A 278 -3.41 28.46 -4.89
N VAL A 279 -4.67 28.67 -5.25
CA VAL A 279 -5.20 30.00 -5.60
C VAL A 279 -5.05 30.99 -4.43
N PRO A 280 -5.40 30.64 -3.17
CA PRO A 280 -5.14 31.50 -2.03
C PRO A 280 -3.65 31.80 -1.82
N GLY A 281 -2.77 30.82 -2.06
CA GLY A 281 -1.31 31.00 -2.01
C GLY A 281 -0.81 32.04 -3.01
N ILE A 282 -1.24 31.93 -4.26
CA ILE A 282 -0.90 32.87 -5.34
C ILE A 282 -1.43 34.27 -5.01
N GLN A 283 -2.67 34.39 -4.53
CA GLN A 283 -3.25 35.68 -4.14
C GLN A 283 -2.47 36.35 -3.01
N ARG A 284 -2.03 35.59 -1.99
CA ARG A 284 -1.17 36.10 -0.91
C ARG A 284 0.17 36.60 -1.44
N ALA A 285 0.82 35.82 -2.32
CA ALA A 285 2.10 36.21 -2.92
C ALA A 285 1.97 37.50 -3.75
N ALA A 286 0.92 37.60 -4.58
CA ALA A 286 0.67 38.79 -5.40
C ALA A 286 0.39 40.04 -4.55
N ARG A 287 -0.35 39.91 -3.44
CA ARG A 287 -0.59 41.02 -2.49
C ARG A 287 0.72 41.47 -1.81
N ALA A 288 1.55 40.52 -1.36
CA ALA A 288 2.83 40.84 -0.74
C ALA A 288 3.78 41.56 -1.69
N GLN A 289 3.79 41.20 -2.97
CA GLN A 289 4.60 41.88 -3.98
C GLN A 289 4.13 43.30 -4.26
N ARG A 290 2.81 43.54 -4.32
CA ARG A 290 2.26 44.90 -4.45
C ARG A 290 2.64 45.80 -3.28
N LEU A 291 2.60 45.29 -2.05
CA LEU A 291 3.02 46.05 -0.86
C LEU A 291 4.51 46.45 -0.92
N LYS A 292 5.37 45.58 -1.47
CA LYS A 292 6.80 45.88 -1.68
C LYS A 292 7.08 46.88 -2.82
N GLN A 293 6.14 47.08 -3.74
CA GLN A 293 6.28 48.06 -4.83
C GLN A 293 5.78 49.45 -4.44
N ILE A 294 4.96 49.53 -3.38
CA ILE A 294 4.39 50.78 -2.86
C ILE A 294 5.24 51.37 -1.73
N ALA A 295 6.03 50.53 -1.04
CA ALA A 295 7.02 50.93 -0.03
C ALA A 295 8.37 51.29 -0.67
#